data_AF-A0A8T4R0W8-F1
#
_entry.id   AF-A0A8T4R0W8-F1
#
_cell.length_a   1.000
_cell.length_b   1.000
_cell.length_c   1.000
_cell.angle_alpha   90.00
_cell.angle_beta   90.00
_cell.angle_gamma   90.00
#
_symmetry.space_group_name_H-M   'P 1'
#
loop_
_entity.id
_entity.type
_entity.pdbx_description
1 polymer ?
#
loop_
_entity_poly.entity_id
_entity_poly.type
_entity_poly.pdbx_seq_one_letter_code
_entity_poly.pdbx_strand_id
1 'polypeptide(L)'
;MQLRDITQEIFDYVVEQVGQAGIHIAKTVESKQGIDLYLADSDFTKGLSKKLQKKFGGRILITATLFTKKDGKDIYRTTVLFRGVPFAKEASVTYEDEPYFIKSMGKEIILQHALSGKKIRVKYSDKNRIKAKP
;
A
#
# COMPACT_ATOMS: atom_id res chain seq x y z
N MET A 1 -3.70 9.56 -5.81
CA MET A 1 -3.17 8.56 -4.87
C MET A 1 -3.00 9.20 -3.52
N GLN A 2 -3.47 8.53 -2.47
CA GLN A 2 -3.33 8.96 -1.07
C GLN A 2 -2.37 8.01 -0.38
N LEU A 3 -1.33 8.56 0.24
CA LEU A 3 -0.29 7.83 0.95
C LEU A 3 -0.41 8.16 2.43
N ARG A 4 -0.51 7.14 3.28
CA ARG A 4 -0.66 7.26 4.74
C ARG A 4 0.24 6.26 5.44
N ASP A 5 0.73 6.60 6.62
CA ASP A 5 1.61 5.73 7.43
C ASP A 5 2.82 5.23 6.62
N ILE A 6 3.41 6.11 5.80
CA ILE A 6 4.52 5.77 4.90
C ILE A 6 5.85 6.37 5.40
N THR A 7 6.95 5.73 5.02
CA THR A 7 8.30 6.27 5.17
C THR A 7 8.67 7.15 3.96
N GLN A 8 9.74 7.93 4.10
CA GLN A 8 10.30 8.70 2.99
C GLN A 8 10.70 7.80 1.81
N GLU A 9 11.28 6.63 2.08
CA GLU A 9 11.64 5.64 1.04
C GLU A 9 10.43 5.23 0.18
N ILE A 10 9.27 5.02 0.80
CA ILE A 10 8.05 4.68 0.06
C ILE A 10 7.60 5.86 -0.80
N PHE A 11 7.68 7.09 -0.27
CA PHE A 11 7.34 8.29 -1.02
C PHE A 11 8.25 8.47 -2.24
N ASP A 12 9.57 8.38 -2.03
CA ASP A 12 10.58 8.54 -3.07
C ASP A 12 10.37 7.51 -4.18
N TYR A 13 10.11 6.25 -3.81
CA TYR A 13 9.78 5.21 -4.79
C TYR A 13 8.51 5.54 -5.58
N VAL A 14 7.47 6.11 -4.96
CA VAL A 14 6.27 6.55 -5.70
C VAL A 14 6.59 7.63 -6.71
N VAL A 15 7.32 8.67 -6.30
CA VAL A 15 7.69 9.78 -7.18
C VAL A 15 8.57 9.31 -8.33
N GLU A 16 9.55 8.43 -8.05
CA GLU A 16 10.40 7.80 -9.05
C GLU A 16 9.58 7.01 -10.09
N GLN A 17 8.67 6.15 -9.64
CA GLN A 17 7.84 5.35 -10.54
C GLN A 17 6.90 6.22 -11.40
N VAL A 18 6.35 7.31 -10.83
CA VAL A 18 5.53 8.27 -11.56
C VAL A 18 6.35 8.98 -12.64
N GLY A 19 7.56 9.44 -12.30
CA GLY A 19 8.49 10.08 -13.24
C GLY A 19 8.94 9.15 -14.37
N GLN A 20 9.31 7.91 -14.05
CA GLN A 20 9.69 6.89 -15.05
C GLN A 20 8.56 6.57 -16.04
N ALA A 21 7.31 6.66 -15.59
CA ALA A 21 6.14 6.45 -16.45
C ALA A 21 5.75 7.69 -17.26
N GLY A 22 6.44 8.83 -17.09
CA GLY A 22 6.10 10.08 -17.76
C GLY A 22 4.74 10.65 -17.32
N ILE A 23 4.26 10.28 -16.13
CA ILE A 23 2.94 10.68 -15.66
C ILE A 23 3.03 12.00 -14.90
N HIS A 24 2.17 12.94 -15.29
CA HIS A 24 2.09 14.23 -14.65
C HIS A 24 1.39 14.17 -13.29
N ILE A 25 2.01 14.78 -12.27
CA ILE A 25 1.40 15.07 -10.97
C ILE A 25 0.81 16.48 -11.05
N ALA A 26 -0.51 16.56 -11.18
CA ALA A 26 -1.21 17.85 -11.30
C ALA A 26 -1.18 18.67 -9.99
N LYS A 27 -1.14 17.99 -8.85
CA LYS A 27 -1.13 18.60 -7.52
C LYS A 27 -0.57 17.64 -6.48
N THR A 28 0.21 18.17 -5.54
CA THR A 28 0.63 17.49 -4.32
C THR A 28 0.02 18.22 -3.13
N VAL A 29 -0.60 17.49 -2.20
CA VAL A 29 -1.18 18.04 -0.97
C VAL A 29 -0.63 17.27 0.23
N GLU A 30 0.07 17.96 1.11
CA GLU A 30 0.59 17.40 2.34
C GLU A 30 -0.34 17.72 3.51
N SER A 31 -0.46 16.77 4.43
CA SER A 31 -1.26 16.91 5.64
C SER A 31 -0.63 16.12 6.78
N LYS A 32 -1.06 16.38 8.02
CA LYS A 32 -0.65 15.59 9.20
C LYS A 32 -0.93 14.09 9.04
N GLN A 33 -1.90 13.72 8.20
CA GLN A 33 -2.28 12.32 7.99
C GLN A 33 -1.42 11.65 6.91
N GLY A 34 -0.78 12.41 6.02
CA GLY A 34 0.03 11.91 4.90
C GLY A 34 -0.10 12.78 3.65
N ILE A 35 0.22 12.21 2.49
CA ILE A 35 0.42 12.94 1.24
C ILE A 35 -0.59 12.48 0.17
N ASP A 36 -1.17 13.43 -0.54
CA ASP A 36 -2.09 13.18 -1.66
C ASP A 36 -1.48 13.69 -2.97
N LEU A 37 -1.35 12.78 -3.94
CA LEU A 37 -0.85 13.04 -5.29
C LEU A 37 -2.01 12.96 -6.30
N TYR A 38 -2.23 14.02 -7.06
CA TYR A 38 -3.25 14.05 -8.11
C TYR A 38 -2.61 13.60 -9.42
N LEU A 39 -2.85 12.35 -9.81
CA LEU A 39 -2.26 11.70 -10.98
C LEU A 39 -3.27 11.65 -12.13
N ALA A 40 -2.81 11.89 -13.35
CA ALA A 40 -3.65 11.92 -14.55
C ALA A 40 -4.11 10.53 -15.02
N ASP A 41 -3.39 9.46 -14.66
CA ASP A 41 -3.68 8.10 -15.11
C ASP A 41 -4.15 7.20 -13.96
N SER A 42 -5.41 6.77 -14.02
CA SER A 42 -6.02 5.93 -12.98
C SER A 42 -5.53 4.48 -12.99
N ASP A 43 -5.23 3.92 -14.16
CA ASP A 43 -4.84 2.52 -14.27
C ASP A 43 -3.39 2.31 -13.87
N PHE A 44 -2.52 3.25 -14.26
CA PHE A 44 -1.18 3.35 -13.69
C PHE A 44 -1.24 3.45 -12.16
N THR A 45 -2.08 4.35 -11.62
CA THR A 45 -2.16 4.56 -10.16
C THR A 45 -2.57 3.27 -9.44
N LYS A 46 -3.53 2.52 -9.98
CA LYS A 46 -3.91 1.20 -9.45
C LYS A 46 -2.75 0.21 -9.54
N GLY A 47 -2.05 0.17 -10.67
CA GLY A 47 -0.87 -0.68 -10.87
C GLY A 47 0.26 -0.37 -9.88
N LEU A 48 0.59 0.90 -9.70
CA LEU A 48 1.59 1.38 -8.76
C LEU A 48 1.25 0.97 -7.32
N SER A 49 -0.01 1.09 -6.90
CA SER A 49 -0.41 0.65 -5.56
C SER A 49 -0.17 -0.84 -5.31
N LYS A 50 -0.37 -1.70 -6.31
CA LYS A 50 -0.08 -3.13 -6.22
C LYS A 50 1.43 -3.40 -6.14
N LYS A 51 2.24 -2.62 -6.86
CA LYS A 51 3.72 -2.68 -6.76
C LYS A 51 4.18 -2.29 -5.36
N LEU A 52 3.63 -1.19 -4.82
CA LEU A 52 3.91 -0.77 -3.44
C LEU A 52 3.57 -1.85 -2.44
N GLN A 53 2.37 -2.41 -2.51
CA GLN A 53 1.96 -3.49 -1.61
C GLN A 53 2.93 -4.66 -1.70
N LYS A 54 3.25 -5.13 -2.91
CA LYS A 54 4.18 -6.26 -3.06
C LYS A 54 5.58 -5.98 -2.51
N LYS A 55 6.08 -4.74 -2.61
CA LYS A 55 7.44 -4.35 -2.19
C LYS A 55 7.52 -4.02 -0.70
N PHE A 56 6.62 -3.16 -0.23
CA PHE A 56 6.65 -2.56 1.10
C PHE A 56 5.55 -3.07 2.05
N GLY A 57 4.66 -3.93 1.55
CA GLY A 57 3.46 -4.32 2.27
C GLY A 57 2.44 -3.19 2.31
N GLY A 58 1.51 -3.26 3.24
CA GLY A 58 0.48 -2.24 3.40
C GLY A 58 -0.87 -2.59 2.79
N ARG A 59 -1.88 -1.83 3.20
CA ARG A 59 -3.27 -2.00 2.76
C ARG A 59 -3.56 -1.04 1.62
N ILE A 60 -4.15 -1.58 0.55
CA ILE A 60 -4.72 -0.80 -0.55
C ILE A 60 -6.24 -0.71 -0.36
N LEU A 61 -6.81 0.47 -0.56
CA LEU A 61 -8.24 0.68 -0.77
C LEU A 61 -8.43 1.48 -2.05
N ILE A 62 -9.24 0.96 -2.98
CA ILE A 62 -9.57 1.63 -4.24
C ILE A 62 -11.07 1.90 -4.22
N THR A 63 -11.43 3.16 -4.41
CA THR A 63 -12.83 3.60 -4.54
C THR A 63 -13.00 4.38 -5.83
N ALA A 64 -14.21 4.35 -6.39
CA ALA A 64 -14.59 5.17 -7.53
C ALA A 64 -15.85 5.95 -7.16
N THR A 65 -15.86 7.24 -7.48
CA THR A 65 -16.99 8.13 -7.23
C THR A 65 -17.37 8.81 -8.54
N LEU A 66 -18.66 8.95 -8.82
CA LEU A 66 -19.13 9.70 -9.98
C LEU A 66 -18.62 11.14 -9.86
N PHE A 67 -17.86 11.60 -10.85
CA PHE A 67 -17.27 12.93 -10.86
C PHE A 67 -18.07 13.89 -11.72
N THR A 68 -18.40 13.47 -12.94
CA THR A 68 -19.22 14.25 -13.87
C THR A 68 -19.83 13.35 -14.93
N LYS A 69 -20.69 13.93 -15.78
CA LYS A 69 -21.19 13.31 -16.99
C LYS A 69 -20.70 14.11 -18.19
N LYS A 70 -20.12 13.45 -19.18
CA LYS A 70 -19.64 14.09 -20.41
C LYS A 70 -20.16 13.30 -21.61
N ASP A 71 -20.83 13.97 -22.53
CA ASP A 71 -21.39 13.37 -23.74
C ASP A 71 -22.28 12.15 -23.44
N GLY A 72 -23.10 12.26 -22.38
CA GLY A 72 -23.97 11.18 -21.91
C GLY A 72 -23.27 10.04 -21.18
N LYS A 73 -21.94 10.04 -21.07
CA LYS A 73 -21.15 9.03 -20.37
C LYS A 73 -20.76 9.49 -18.97
N ASP A 74 -20.89 8.59 -18.01
CA ASP A 74 -20.45 8.83 -16.64
C ASP A 74 -18.92 8.78 -16.55
N ILE A 75 -18.33 9.84 -16.01
CA ILE A 75 -16.90 9.92 -15.72
C ILE A 75 -16.72 9.76 -14.22
N TYR A 76 -15.93 8.75 -13.84
CA TYR A 76 -15.63 8.45 -12.45
C TYR A 76 -14.24 8.96 -12.06
N ARG A 77 -14.13 9.51 -10.86
CA ARG A 77 -12.86 9.77 -10.20
C ARG A 77 -12.48 8.57 -9.35
N THR A 78 -11.33 7.97 -9.65
CA THR A 78 -10.76 6.87 -8.88
C THR A 78 -9.85 7.41 -7.77
N THR A 79 -10.10 7.02 -6.53
CA THR A 79 -9.21 7.26 -5.39
C THR A 79 -8.51 5.96 -5.02
N VAL A 80 -7.18 6.02 -4.96
CA VAL A 80 -6.34 4.91 -4.50
C VAL A 80 -5.66 5.34 -3.21
N LEU A 81 -5.99 4.68 -2.11
CA LEU A 81 -5.40 4.88 -0.79
C LEU A 81 -4.44 3.72 -0.49
N PHE A 82 -3.21 4.06 -0.15
CA PHE A 82 -2.20 3.16 0.36
C PHE A 82 -1.90 3.52 1.82
N ARG A 83 -2.04 2.54 2.73
CA ARG A 83 -1.62 2.65 4.13
C ARG A 83 -0.47 1.70 4.40
N GLY A 84 0.67 2.23 4.82
CA GLY A 84 1.85 1.44 5.16
C GLY A 84 1.68 0.58 6.41
N VAL A 85 2.72 -0.20 6.70
CA VAL A 85 2.84 -1.08 7.88
C VAL A 85 4.23 -0.87 8.50
N PRO A 86 4.36 -1.05 9.84
CA PRO A 86 5.62 -0.80 10.55
C PRO A 86 6.60 -1.99 10.49
N PHE A 87 6.47 -2.89 9.52
CA PHE A 87 7.29 -4.08 9.39
C PHE A 87 7.62 -4.36 7.93
N ALA A 88 8.77 -4.98 7.69
CA ALA A 88 9.30 -5.25 6.37
C ALA A 88 9.26 -6.75 6.02
N LYS A 89 9.47 -7.06 4.73
CA LYS A 89 9.67 -8.44 4.28
C LYS A 89 10.91 -9.02 4.96
N GLU A 90 10.87 -10.32 5.24
CA GLU A 90 11.89 -11.10 5.94
C GLU A 90 12.14 -10.72 7.41
N ALA A 91 11.46 -9.70 7.94
CA ALA A 91 11.57 -9.34 9.34
C ALA A 91 11.03 -10.45 10.26
N SER A 92 11.66 -10.60 11.43
CA SER A 92 11.16 -11.43 12.53
C SER A 92 10.12 -10.65 13.33
N VAL A 93 8.97 -11.27 13.56
CA VAL A 93 7.82 -10.70 14.24
C VAL A 93 7.22 -11.71 15.21
N THR A 94 6.40 -11.23 16.13
CA THR A 94 5.53 -12.09 16.94
C THR A 94 4.09 -12.00 16.45
N TYR A 95 3.42 -13.14 16.42
CA TYR A 95 2.00 -13.27 16.09
C TYR A 95 1.40 -14.30 17.04
N GLU A 96 0.39 -13.89 17.82
CA GLU A 96 -0.21 -14.72 18.89
C GLU A 96 0.87 -15.27 19.86
N ASP A 97 1.80 -14.39 20.27
CA ASP A 97 2.91 -14.68 21.19
C ASP A 97 3.93 -15.74 20.71
N GLU A 98 3.80 -16.19 19.47
CA GLU A 98 4.74 -17.10 18.81
C GLU A 98 5.64 -16.37 17.79
N PRO A 99 6.88 -16.85 17.55
CA PRO A 99 7.81 -16.23 16.62
C PRO A 99 7.56 -16.63 15.16
N TYR A 100 7.49 -15.63 14.27
CA TYR A 100 7.31 -15.81 12.83
C TYR A 100 8.29 -14.94 12.01
N PHE A 101 8.45 -15.29 10.73
CA PHE A 101 9.09 -14.47 9.71
C PHE A 101 8.07 -14.01 8.66
N ILE A 102 8.15 -12.76 8.23
CA ILE A 102 7.33 -12.25 7.12
C ILE A 102 7.92 -12.74 5.79
N LYS A 103 7.22 -13.63 5.08
CA LYS A 103 7.70 -14.17 3.80
C LYS A 103 7.14 -13.47 2.57
N SER A 104 5.95 -12.89 2.68
CA SER A 104 5.33 -12.14 1.58
C SER A 104 4.34 -11.13 2.12
N MET A 105 4.19 -10.02 1.43
CA MET A 105 3.28 -8.93 1.80
C MET A 105 2.41 -8.52 0.60
N GLY A 106 1.80 -9.50 -0.07
CA GLY A 106 0.87 -9.27 -1.18
C GLY A 106 -0.48 -8.73 -0.69
N LYS A 107 -1.58 -9.28 -1.22
CA LYS A 107 -2.94 -8.97 -0.72
C LYS A 107 -3.13 -9.33 0.76
N GLU A 108 -2.45 -10.40 1.18
CA GLU A 108 -2.36 -10.88 2.55
C GLU A 108 -0.88 -10.99 2.93
N ILE A 109 -0.62 -10.94 4.23
CA ILE A 109 0.71 -11.13 4.81
C ILE A 109 0.89 -12.64 5.02
N ILE A 110 1.96 -13.20 4.47
CA ILE A 110 2.32 -14.59 4.71
C ILE A 110 3.38 -14.63 5.80
N LEU A 111 3.03 -15.23 6.93
CA LEU A 111 3.94 -15.48 8.04
C LEU A 111 4.40 -16.93 7.99
N GLN A 112 5.66 -17.18 8.36
CA GLN A 112 6.22 -18.51 8.53
C GLN A 112 6.69 -18.70 9.97
N HIS A 113 6.14 -19.69 10.67
CA HIS A 113 6.51 -20.00 12.05
C HIS A 113 8.00 -20.35 12.11
N ALA A 114 8.72 -19.77 13.07
CA ALA A 114 10.19 -19.83 13.10
C ALA A 114 10.73 -21.24 13.36
N LEU A 115 10.01 -22.07 14.13
CA LEU A 115 10.45 -23.43 14.48
C LEU A 115 9.92 -24.50 13.53
N SER A 116 8.60 -24.50 13.30
CA SER A 116 7.93 -25.56 12.53
C SER A 116 7.93 -25.31 11.02
N GLY A 117 8.28 -24.10 10.58
CA GLY A 117 8.23 -23.71 9.17
C GLY A 117 6.82 -23.59 8.58
N LYS A 118 5.76 -23.82 9.38
CA LYS A 118 4.35 -23.72 8.95
C LYS A 118 4.03 -22.29 8.51
N LYS A 119 3.31 -22.15 7.40
CA LYS A 119 2.88 -20.85 6.87
C LYS A 119 1.43 -20.55 7.22
N ILE A 120 1.16 -19.32 7.59
CA ILE A 120 -0.19 -18.79 7.82
C ILE A 120 -0.40 -17.50 7.01
N ARG A 121 -1.65 -17.19 6.70
CA ARG A 121 -2.04 -15.97 5.99
C ARG A 121 -2.81 -15.06 6.93
N VAL A 122 -2.40 -13.79 6.99
CA VAL A 122 -3.00 -12.77 7.85
C VAL A 122 -3.44 -11.59 6.99
N LYS A 123 -4.67 -11.12 7.18
CA LYS A 123 -5.17 -9.94 6.47
C LYS A 123 -4.60 -8.67 7.09
N TYR A 124 -4.47 -7.61 6.28
CA TYR A 124 -4.06 -6.30 6.81
C TYR A 124 -5.05 -5.68 7.79
N SER A 125 -6.31 -6.13 7.81
CA SER A 125 -7.27 -5.74 8.86
C SER A 125 -6.78 -6.18 10.25
N ASP A 126 -6.04 -7.29 10.31
CA ASP A 126 -5.58 -7.92 11.54
C ASP A 126 -4.11 -7.60 11.83
N LYS A 127 -3.54 -6.59 11.14
CA LYS A 127 -2.12 -6.23 11.23
C LYS A 127 -1.64 -5.92 12.65
N ASN A 128 -2.53 -5.44 13.52
CA ASN A 128 -2.21 -5.09 14.90
C ASN A 128 -1.86 -6.32 15.77
N ARG A 129 -2.18 -7.52 15.28
CA ARG A 129 -1.80 -8.80 15.92
C ARG A 129 -0.35 -9.19 15.61
N ILE A 130 0.27 -8.54 14.62
CA ILE A 130 1.68 -8.71 14.26
C ILE A 130 2.47 -7.63 14.97
N LYS A 131 3.33 -8.03 15.90
CA LYS A 131 4.20 -7.11 16.64
C LYS A 131 5.63 -7.26 16.13
N ALA A 132 6.21 -6.15 15.69
CA ALA A 132 7.66 -6.11 15.46
C ALA A 132 8.37 -6.43 16.78
N LYS A 133 9.44 -7.21 16.71
CA LYS A 133 10.31 -7.40 17.86
C LYS A 133 10.94 -6.04 18.20
N PRO A 134 10.96 -5.61 19.47
CA PRO A 134 11.62 -4.37 19.88
C PRO A 134 13.11 -4.38 19.56
#